data_AF-A0A8T0QL17-F1
#
_entry.id   AF-A0A8T0QL17-F1
#
_cell.length_a   1.000
_cell.length_b   1.000
_cell.length_c   1.000
_cell.angle_alpha   90.00
_cell.angle_beta   90.00
_cell.angle_gamma   90.00
#
_symmetry.space_group_name_H-M   'P 1'
#
loop_
_entity.id
_entity.type
_entity.pdbx_description
1 polymer ?
#
loop_
_entity_poly.entity_id
_entity_poly.type
_entity_poly.pdbx_seq_one_letter_code
_entity_poly.pdbx_strand_id
1 'polypeptide(L)'
;MCVAGAIANFTSQLLHYKHGSADRKYNLTEALLFLSHFMGDVHQPMHVGFTSDQGGNSIDLRWFRHKSNLHHVRDREIIQTALAEFYKDMGTFRKQLEHNLTTKGTRSDDVSSWGDCEDLLSCPTKYAIESISLACKWAYSGVHEGETLSDDYFDSRLPIVSQRIAQGGVRLAMFLNQIFGRHHNRVVRSIVDPSTMAQEHDVAAPS
;
A
#
# COMPACT_ATOMS: atom_id res chain seq x y z
N MET A 1 9.20 11.72 -14.97
CA MET A 1 9.28 10.34 -14.45
C MET A 1 9.01 10.39 -12.96
N CYS A 2 7.93 9.79 -12.47
CA CYS A 2 7.57 9.74 -11.05
C CYS A 2 6.76 8.46 -10.74
N VAL A 3 6.55 8.15 -9.47
CA VAL A 3 5.86 6.91 -9.02
C VAL A 3 4.44 6.78 -9.59
N ALA A 4 3.66 7.86 -9.64
CA ALA A 4 2.31 7.84 -10.22
C ALA A 4 2.33 7.49 -11.71
N GLY A 5 3.26 8.08 -12.47
CA GLY A 5 3.47 7.74 -13.87
C GLY A 5 4.01 6.32 -14.09
N ALA A 6 4.84 5.82 -13.16
CA ALA A 6 5.33 4.44 -13.21
C ALA A 6 4.19 3.44 -12.98
N ILE A 7 3.32 3.68 -12.00
CA ILE A 7 2.12 2.85 -11.78
C ILE A 7 1.25 2.81 -13.04
N ALA A 8 0.96 3.96 -13.65
CA ALA A 8 0.18 4.02 -14.89
C ALA A 8 0.86 3.24 -16.03
N ASN A 9 2.18 3.39 -16.19
CA ASN A 9 2.97 2.69 -17.20
C ASN A 9 2.91 1.17 -17.03
N PHE A 10 3.25 0.64 -15.85
CA PHE A 10 3.26 -0.81 -15.62
C PHE A 10 1.84 -1.40 -15.60
N THR A 11 0.83 -0.63 -15.20
CA THR A 11 -0.58 -0.99 -15.39
C THR A 11 -0.90 -1.16 -16.87
N SER A 12 -0.54 -0.19 -17.72
CA SER A 12 -0.74 -0.28 -19.18
C SER A 12 -0.04 -1.49 -19.78
N GLN A 13 1.19 -1.81 -19.36
CA GLN A 13 1.92 -2.99 -19.83
C GLN A 13 1.17 -4.29 -19.48
N LEU A 14 0.67 -4.40 -18.25
CA LEU A 14 -0.05 -5.61 -17.79
C LEU A 14 -1.44 -5.76 -18.43
N LEU A 15 -2.11 -4.67 -18.84
CA LEU A 15 -3.37 -4.76 -19.58
C LEU A 15 -3.22 -5.48 -20.94
N HIS A 16 -2.01 -5.51 -21.52
CA HIS A 16 -1.74 -6.29 -22.74
C HIS A 16 -1.67 -7.80 -22.50
N TYR A 17 -1.53 -8.26 -21.25
CA TYR A 17 -1.49 -9.69 -20.91
C TYR A 17 -2.71 -10.46 -21.44
N LYS A 18 -3.92 -9.88 -21.28
CA LYS A 18 -5.19 -10.52 -21.69
C LYS A 18 -5.33 -10.70 -23.19
N HIS A 19 -4.69 -9.86 -23.99
CA HIS A 19 -4.88 -9.85 -25.43
C HIS A 19 -4.02 -10.91 -26.14
N GLY A 20 -3.20 -11.68 -25.42
CA GLY A 20 -2.26 -12.63 -26.02
C GLY A 20 -1.17 -11.96 -26.87
N SER A 21 -1.24 -10.63 -27.00
CA SER A 21 -0.21 -9.77 -27.56
C SER A 21 0.85 -9.57 -26.49
N ALA A 22 1.62 -10.62 -26.21
CA ALA A 22 2.94 -10.41 -25.63
C ALA A 22 3.75 -9.66 -26.70
N ASP A 23 3.60 -8.33 -26.73
CA ASP A 23 4.55 -7.48 -27.39
C ASP A 23 5.90 -7.84 -26.77
N ARG A 24 6.79 -8.47 -27.55
CA ARG A 24 8.07 -9.03 -27.05
C ARG A 24 8.95 -7.98 -26.36
N LYS A 25 8.54 -6.71 -26.45
CA LYS A 25 9.16 -5.55 -25.84
C LYS A 25 9.00 -5.46 -24.31
N TYR A 26 7.95 -6.03 -23.71
CA TYR A 26 7.70 -5.88 -22.26
C TYR A 26 7.90 -7.19 -21.50
N ASN A 27 8.70 -7.12 -20.44
CA ASN A 27 8.79 -8.17 -19.44
C ASN A 27 7.64 -8.03 -18.43
N LEU A 28 6.60 -8.84 -18.56
CA LEU A 28 5.42 -8.74 -17.69
C LEU A 28 5.69 -9.17 -16.24
N THR A 29 6.73 -9.96 -15.99
CA THR A 29 7.19 -10.26 -14.64
C THR A 29 7.73 -9.00 -13.97
N GLU A 30 8.58 -8.23 -14.68
CA GLU A 30 9.05 -6.93 -14.19
C GLU A 30 7.89 -5.97 -13.98
N ALA A 31 6.95 -5.90 -14.92
CA ALA A 31 5.80 -5.01 -14.80
C ALA A 31 4.96 -5.31 -13.55
N LEU A 32 4.75 -6.59 -13.21
CA LEU A 32 4.03 -7.00 -11.99
C LEU A 32 4.78 -6.61 -10.72
N LEU A 33 6.09 -6.84 -10.68
CA LEU A 33 6.93 -6.49 -9.53
C LEU A 33 6.97 -4.98 -9.32
N PHE A 34 7.20 -4.22 -10.39
CA PHE A 34 7.21 -2.76 -10.33
C PHE A 34 5.86 -2.18 -9.95
N LEU A 35 4.75 -2.68 -10.51
CA LEU A 35 3.42 -2.22 -10.11
C LEU A 35 3.19 -2.44 -8.62
N SER A 36 3.53 -3.64 -8.12
CA SER A 36 3.34 -4.01 -6.72
C SER A 36 4.19 -3.15 -5.78
N HIS A 37 5.45 -2.92 -6.14
CA HIS A 37 6.37 -2.08 -5.38
C HIS A 37 5.93 -0.62 -5.37
N PHE A 38 5.69 -0.03 -6.55
CA PHE A 38 5.31 1.38 -6.66
C PHE A 38 3.94 1.68 -6.07
N MET A 39 3.01 0.71 -6.06
CA MET A 39 1.75 0.85 -5.33
C MET A 39 1.99 0.95 -3.82
N GLY A 40 2.99 0.27 -3.27
CA GLY A 40 3.45 0.49 -1.89
C GLY A 40 4.03 1.90 -1.70
N ASP A 41 4.97 2.29 -2.56
CA ASP A 41 5.69 3.56 -2.47
C ASP A 41 4.77 4.78 -2.55
N VAL A 42 3.80 4.80 -3.49
CA VAL A 42 2.89 5.94 -3.61
C VAL A 42 2.04 6.13 -2.35
N HIS A 43 1.90 5.09 -1.52
CA HIS A 43 1.20 5.17 -0.24
C HIS A 43 2.09 5.61 0.93
N GLN A 44 3.42 5.56 0.80
CA GLN A 44 4.36 6.08 1.80
C GLN A 44 4.37 7.61 1.71
N PRO A 45 3.88 8.35 2.73
CA PRO A 45 3.74 9.81 2.63
C PRO A 45 5.02 10.55 2.21
N MET A 46 6.19 10.14 2.69
CA MET A 46 7.47 10.80 2.40
C MET A 46 8.01 10.51 0.99
N HIS A 47 7.51 9.48 0.30
CA HIS A 47 7.79 9.27 -1.13
C HIS A 47 7.06 10.30 -2.02
N VAL A 48 6.13 11.06 -1.45
CA VAL A 48 5.46 12.20 -2.09
C VAL A 48 5.69 13.47 -1.23
N GLY A 49 6.91 13.62 -0.73
CA GLY A 49 7.34 14.74 0.12
C GLY A 49 7.90 15.94 -0.67
N PHE A 50 8.61 16.83 0.03
CA PHE A 50 9.17 18.03 -0.57
C PHE A 50 10.51 17.75 -1.28
N THR A 51 10.76 18.47 -2.37
CA THR A 51 12.02 18.34 -3.11
C THR A 51 13.20 18.91 -2.31
N SER A 52 13.00 19.97 -1.54
CA SER A 52 14.04 20.68 -0.79
C SER A 52 14.74 19.84 0.27
N ASP A 53 14.04 18.87 0.85
CA ASP A 53 14.55 17.96 1.88
C ASP A 53 14.66 16.51 1.40
N GLN A 54 14.53 16.29 0.08
CA GLN A 54 14.57 14.98 -0.55
C GLN A 54 13.54 14.01 0.06
N GLY A 55 12.32 14.50 0.33
CA GLY A 55 11.28 13.74 1.02
C GLY A 55 11.68 13.42 2.45
N GLY A 56 12.28 14.37 3.17
CA GLY A 56 12.75 14.23 4.55
C GLY A 56 14.02 13.40 4.73
N ASN A 57 14.70 12.99 3.65
CA ASN A 57 16.01 12.32 3.77
C ASN A 57 17.08 13.25 4.32
N SER A 58 16.98 14.56 4.07
CA SER A 58 17.90 15.59 4.57
C SER A 58 17.48 16.20 5.91
N ILE A 59 16.46 15.63 6.59
CA ILE A 59 16.07 16.04 7.94
C ILE A 59 16.64 15.00 8.91
N ASP A 60 17.89 15.24 9.32
CA ASP A 60 18.58 14.39 10.28
C ASP A 60 17.99 14.56 11.69
N LEU A 61 17.77 13.45 12.38
CA LEU A 61 17.16 13.42 13.70
C LEU A 61 17.56 12.16 14.46
N ARG A 62 17.01 11.96 15.66
CA ARG A 62 17.15 10.71 16.41
C ARG A 62 15.80 10.02 16.51
N TRP A 63 15.78 8.72 16.22
CA TRP A 63 14.67 7.84 16.56
C TRP A 63 15.04 7.15 17.87
N PHE A 64 14.35 7.50 18.96
CA PHE A 64 14.72 7.08 20.31
C PHE A 64 16.22 7.26 20.58
N ARG A 65 16.97 6.16 20.71
CA ARG A 65 18.37 6.16 21.14
C ARG A 65 19.36 6.17 19.98
N HIS A 66 18.94 6.03 18.72
CA HIS A 66 19.84 6.02 17.56
C HIS A 66 19.57 7.15 16.57
N LYS A 67 20.57 7.46 15.74
CA LYS A 67 20.45 8.44 14.66
C LYS A 67 19.64 7.87 13.51
N SER A 68 18.82 8.70 12.88
CA SER A 68 18.00 8.37 11.71
C SER A 68 17.75 9.66 10.90
N ASN A 69 16.88 9.60 9.90
CA ASN A 69 16.31 10.77 9.25
C ASN A 69 14.79 10.60 9.14
N LEU A 70 14.06 11.69 8.89
CA LEU A 70 12.59 11.66 8.87
C LEU A 70 12.03 10.68 7.84
N HIS A 71 12.66 10.55 6.67
CA HIS A 71 12.25 9.59 5.64
C HIS A 71 12.34 8.14 6.15
N HIS A 72 13.50 7.76 6.69
CA HIS A 72 13.77 6.42 7.22
C HIS A 72 12.88 6.09 8.42
N VAL A 73 12.52 7.09 9.23
CA VAL A 73 11.52 6.91 10.30
C VAL A 73 10.18 6.43 9.74
N ARG A 74 9.77 6.95 8.58
CA ARG A 74 8.50 6.56 7.94
C ARG A 74 8.59 5.25 7.18
N ASP A 75 9.71 4.96 6.50
CA ASP A 75 9.90 3.70 5.78
C ASP A 75 9.98 2.50 6.71
N ARG A 76 10.63 2.68 7.86
CA ARG A 76 11.11 1.53 8.64
C ARG A 76 10.90 1.67 10.13
N GLU A 77 11.33 2.78 10.75
CA GLU A 77 11.48 2.82 12.21
C GLU A 77 10.15 2.63 12.95
N ILE A 78 9.08 3.32 12.54
CA ILE A 78 7.76 3.16 13.15
C ILE A 78 7.28 1.71 13.06
N ILE A 79 7.50 1.05 11.92
CA ILE A 79 7.08 -0.35 11.72
C ILE A 79 7.93 -1.27 12.60
N GLN A 80 9.25 -1.09 12.62
CA GLN A 80 10.15 -1.93 13.43
C GLN A 80 9.89 -1.77 14.93
N THR A 81 9.64 -0.55 15.41
CA THR A 81 9.25 -0.31 16.80
C THR A 81 7.95 -1.01 17.13
N ALA A 82 6.91 -0.87 16.29
CA ALA A 82 5.64 -1.57 16.50
C ALA A 82 5.78 -3.10 16.51
N LEU A 83 6.62 -3.65 15.62
CA LEU A 83 6.93 -5.08 15.59
C LEU A 83 7.69 -5.55 16.82
N ALA A 84 8.51 -4.71 17.44
CA ALA A 84 9.24 -5.07 18.65
C ALA A 84 8.35 -4.98 19.91
N GLU A 85 7.43 -4.01 19.95
CA GLU A 85 6.64 -3.70 21.14
C GLU A 85 5.30 -4.44 21.20
N PHE A 86 4.59 -4.56 20.07
CA PHE A 86 3.20 -5.03 20.05
C PHE A 86 2.97 -6.34 19.30
N TYR A 87 3.91 -6.72 18.42
CA TYR A 87 3.74 -7.89 17.57
C TYR A 87 4.87 -8.89 17.80
N LYS A 88 4.61 -10.15 17.47
CA LYS A 88 5.66 -11.19 17.52
C LYS A 88 6.52 -11.17 16.27
N ASP A 89 5.88 -10.94 15.12
CA ASP A 89 6.48 -10.98 13.80
C ASP A 89 5.60 -10.21 12.78
N MET A 90 6.11 -10.04 11.57
CA MET A 90 5.39 -9.43 10.45
C MET A 90 4.08 -10.16 10.11
N GLY A 91 4.01 -11.48 10.33
CA GLY A 91 2.81 -12.27 10.06
C GLY A 91 1.67 -11.89 11.00
N THR A 92 1.98 -11.62 12.27
CA THR A 92 1.04 -11.17 13.29
C THR A 92 0.56 -9.75 13.00
N PHE A 93 1.46 -8.85 12.62
CA PHE A 93 1.08 -7.50 12.22
C PHE A 93 0.17 -7.51 10.98
N ARG A 94 0.52 -8.30 9.95
CA ARG A 94 -0.32 -8.49 8.76
C ARG A 94 -1.72 -9.00 9.13
N LYS A 95 -1.83 -10.04 9.95
CA LYS A 95 -3.12 -10.58 10.39
C LYS A 95 -3.96 -9.53 11.12
N GLN A 96 -3.34 -8.67 11.92
CA GLN A 96 -4.03 -7.57 12.58
C GLN A 96 -4.56 -6.54 11.57
N LEU A 97 -3.76 -6.17 10.56
CA LEU A 97 -4.21 -5.29 9.49
C LEU A 97 -5.36 -5.90 8.71
N GLU A 98 -5.25 -7.18 8.29
CA GLU A 98 -6.31 -7.91 7.59
C GLU A 98 -7.60 -7.99 8.43
N HIS A 99 -7.49 -8.28 9.73
CA HIS A 99 -8.64 -8.33 10.63
C HIS A 99 -9.38 -6.99 10.68
N ASN A 100 -8.65 -5.87 10.76
CA ASN A 100 -9.23 -4.52 10.77
C ASN A 100 -10.01 -4.17 9.50
N LEU A 101 -9.73 -4.85 8.38
CA LEU A 101 -10.44 -4.67 7.09
C LEU A 101 -11.69 -5.53 6.96
N THR A 102 -11.90 -6.51 7.84
CA THR A 102 -13.10 -7.37 7.81
C THR A 102 -14.35 -6.60 8.23
N THR A 103 -15.54 -7.16 7.99
CA THR A 103 -16.84 -6.54 8.34
C THR A 103 -17.05 -6.27 9.83
N LYS A 104 -16.20 -6.85 10.69
CA LYS A 104 -16.19 -6.59 12.14
C LYS A 104 -14.99 -5.75 12.57
N GLY A 105 -14.12 -5.39 11.63
CA GLY A 105 -12.92 -4.62 11.87
C GLY A 105 -13.20 -3.11 11.89
N THR A 106 -12.28 -2.37 12.49
CA THR A 106 -12.41 -0.91 12.68
C THR A 106 -12.40 -0.10 11.38
N ARG A 107 -12.14 -0.73 10.23
CA ARG A 107 -12.00 -0.08 8.92
C ARG A 107 -12.93 -0.68 7.86
N SER A 108 -13.93 -1.48 8.25
CA SER A 108 -14.88 -2.11 7.32
C SER A 108 -15.51 -1.12 6.35
N ASP A 109 -15.90 0.05 6.86
CA ASP A 109 -16.65 1.06 6.12
C ASP A 109 -15.73 1.80 5.12
N ASP A 110 -14.46 1.95 5.50
CA ASP A 110 -13.44 2.63 4.71
C ASP A 110 -13.04 1.83 3.46
N VAL A 111 -13.02 0.49 3.53
CA VAL A 111 -12.54 -0.39 2.43
C VAL A 111 -13.28 -0.11 1.13
N SER A 112 -14.60 0.10 1.22
CA SER A 112 -15.43 0.41 0.05
C SER A 112 -14.99 1.70 -0.65
N SER A 113 -14.64 2.73 0.13
CA SER A 113 -14.17 4.02 -0.39
C SER A 113 -12.74 3.96 -0.93
N TRP A 114 -11.89 3.06 -0.41
CA TRP A 114 -10.50 2.93 -0.84
C TRP A 114 -10.37 2.26 -2.20
N GLY A 115 -11.30 1.35 -2.51
CA GLY A 115 -11.41 0.64 -3.78
C GLY A 115 -12.21 1.37 -4.87
N ASP A 116 -12.57 2.64 -4.65
CA ASP A 116 -13.26 3.44 -5.65
C ASP A 116 -12.24 4.07 -6.62
N CYS A 117 -12.06 3.39 -7.76
CA CYS A 117 -11.20 3.78 -8.86
C CYS A 117 -11.77 3.26 -10.19
N GLU A 118 -12.31 4.17 -11.00
CA GLU A 118 -12.85 3.86 -12.33
C GLU A 118 -11.75 3.79 -13.40
N ASP A 119 -10.72 4.64 -13.29
CA ASP A 119 -9.61 4.71 -14.24
C ASP A 119 -8.27 4.46 -13.55
N LEU A 120 -7.75 3.25 -13.77
CA LEU A 120 -6.48 2.80 -13.20
C LEU A 120 -5.29 3.68 -13.60
N LEU A 121 -5.37 4.45 -14.69
CA LEU A 121 -4.28 5.30 -15.15
C LEU A 121 -4.23 6.65 -14.41
N SER A 122 -5.36 7.18 -13.96
CA SER A 122 -5.43 8.47 -13.25
C SER A 122 -5.46 8.34 -11.73
N CYS A 123 -6.00 7.26 -11.17
CA CYS A 123 -6.07 7.01 -9.73
C CYS A 123 -4.73 7.13 -8.96
N PRO A 124 -3.56 6.77 -9.51
CA PRO A 124 -2.29 6.97 -8.80
C PRO A 124 -2.04 8.43 -8.38
N THR A 125 -2.61 9.40 -9.11
CA THR A 125 -2.56 10.83 -8.73
C THR A 125 -3.34 11.11 -7.47
N LYS A 126 -4.53 10.50 -7.29
CA LYS A 126 -5.32 10.61 -6.05
C LYS A 126 -4.54 10.06 -4.86
N TYR A 127 -3.86 8.92 -5.04
CA TYR A 127 -3.06 8.30 -3.98
C TYR A 127 -1.88 9.18 -3.59
N ALA A 128 -1.23 9.81 -4.57
CA ALA A 128 -0.17 10.77 -4.34
C ALA A 128 -0.67 12.04 -3.59
N ILE A 129 -1.84 12.57 -3.95
CA ILE A 129 -2.47 13.72 -3.25
C ILE A 129 -2.76 13.39 -1.78
N GLU A 130 -3.26 12.18 -1.51
CA GLU A 130 -3.44 11.72 -0.13
C GLU A 130 -2.09 11.64 0.62
N SER A 131 -1.04 11.11 -0.03
CA SER A 131 0.29 10.98 0.57
C SER A 131 0.91 12.32 0.93
N ILE A 132 0.89 13.32 0.04
CA ILE A 132 1.43 14.67 0.37
C ILE A 132 0.60 15.33 1.50
N SER A 133 -0.73 15.17 1.49
CA SER A 133 -1.59 15.70 2.56
C SER A 133 -1.21 15.09 3.93
N LEU A 134 -1.00 13.78 3.97
CA LEU A 134 -0.56 13.08 5.19
C LEU A 134 0.89 13.40 5.56
N ALA A 135 1.77 13.63 4.59
CA ALA A 135 3.13 14.06 4.85
C ALA A 135 3.14 15.41 5.57
N CYS A 136 2.42 16.40 5.04
CA CYS A 136 2.30 17.72 5.68
C CYS A 136 1.66 17.62 7.07
N LYS A 137 0.53 16.90 7.20
CA LYS A 137 -0.25 16.87 8.44
C LYS A 137 0.40 16.04 9.55
N TRP A 138 1.05 14.94 9.20
CA TRP A 138 1.51 13.95 10.18
C TRP A 138 3.00 13.69 10.18
N ALA A 139 3.67 13.82 9.02
CA ALA A 139 5.10 13.53 8.90
C ALA A 139 5.97 14.72 9.29
N TYR A 140 5.82 15.85 8.60
CA TYR A 140 6.59 17.07 8.89
C TYR A 140 6.06 17.83 10.11
N SER A 141 4.77 17.70 10.43
CA SER A 141 4.13 18.47 11.49
C SER A 141 4.77 18.25 12.86
N GLY A 142 5.33 19.33 13.41
CA GLY A 142 6.00 19.34 14.70
C GLY A 142 7.40 18.73 14.68
N VAL A 143 8.01 18.53 13.50
CA VAL A 143 9.36 17.98 13.36
C VAL A 143 10.39 19.07 13.08
N HIS A 144 11.50 19.03 13.81
CA HIS A 144 12.65 19.92 13.69
C HIS A 144 13.96 19.11 13.57
N GLU A 145 14.87 19.59 12.73
CA GLU A 145 16.18 18.95 12.53
C GLU A 145 16.96 18.86 13.86
N GLY A 146 17.60 17.71 14.08
CA GLY A 146 18.43 17.43 15.26
C GLY A 146 17.67 17.00 16.50
N GLU A 147 16.34 17.00 16.50
CA GLU A 147 15.55 16.58 17.67
C GLU A 147 15.51 15.05 17.86
N THR A 148 14.87 14.60 18.93
CA THR A 148 14.59 13.18 19.17
C THR A 148 13.09 12.91 19.08
N LEU A 149 12.70 12.06 18.14
CA LEU A 149 11.36 11.51 18.04
C LEU A 149 11.28 10.21 18.87
N SER A 150 10.25 10.09 19.70
CA SER A 150 10.03 8.95 20.61
C SER A 150 8.53 8.63 20.71
N ASP A 151 8.05 8.21 21.88
CA ASP A 151 6.69 7.71 22.13
C ASP A 151 5.58 8.63 21.59
N ASP A 152 5.61 9.92 21.91
CA ASP A 152 4.57 10.87 21.45
C ASP A 152 4.42 10.89 19.93
N TYR A 153 5.54 10.87 19.20
CA TYR A 153 5.53 10.83 17.74
C TYR A 153 5.12 9.44 17.24
N PHE A 154 5.63 8.38 17.87
CA PHE A 154 5.31 7.00 17.51
C PHE A 154 3.81 6.69 17.63
N ASP A 155 3.24 6.90 18.81
CA ASP A 155 1.85 6.55 19.15
C ASP A 155 0.84 7.26 18.26
N SER A 156 1.09 8.55 18.01
CA SER A 156 0.19 9.37 17.19
C SER A 156 0.31 9.10 15.68
N ARG A 157 1.43 8.55 15.21
CA ARG A 157 1.68 8.34 13.76
C ARG A 157 1.57 6.88 13.32
N LEU A 158 1.70 5.90 14.22
CA LEU A 158 1.53 4.47 13.92
C LEU A 158 0.16 4.15 13.27
N PRO A 159 -0.98 4.73 13.72
CA PRO A 159 -2.27 4.49 13.06
C PRO A 159 -2.30 4.96 11.60
N ILE A 160 -1.58 6.05 11.27
CA ILE A 160 -1.49 6.58 9.92
C ILE A 160 -0.64 5.66 9.04
N VAL A 161 0.50 5.19 9.54
CA VAL A 161 1.36 4.22 8.82
C VAL A 161 0.57 2.92 8.55
N SER A 162 -0.09 2.39 9.57
CA SER A 162 -0.92 1.18 9.45
C SER A 162 -2.04 1.35 8.42
N GLN A 163 -2.69 2.51 8.39
CA GLN A 163 -3.71 2.83 7.39
C GLN A 163 -3.12 2.85 5.97
N ARG A 164 -1.94 3.43 5.76
CA ARG A 164 -1.33 3.50 4.42
C ARG A 164 -0.87 2.14 3.90
N ILE A 165 -0.37 1.27 4.76
CA ILE A 165 -0.07 -0.13 4.40
C ILE A 165 -1.35 -0.84 3.95
N ALA A 166 -2.43 -0.71 4.72
CA ALA A 166 -3.71 -1.32 4.37
C ALA A 166 -4.30 -0.77 3.06
N GLN A 167 -4.26 0.55 2.85
CA GLN A 167 -4.70 1.19 1.61
C GLN A 167 -3.89 0.71 0.40
N GLY A 168 -2.56 0.62 0.52
CA GLY A 168 -1.69 0.10 -0.53
C GLY A 168 -2.04 -1.34 -0.92
N GLY A 169 -2.27 -2.21 0.07
CA GLY A 169 -2.68 -3.60 -0.15
C GLY A 169 -4.05 -3.73 -0.83
N VAL A 170 -5.07 -3.01 -0.33
CA VAL A 170 -6.43 -3.01 -0.91
C VAL A 170 -6.42 -2.50 -2.34
N ARG A 171 -5.73 -1.40 -2.61
CA ARG A 171 -5.67 -0.79 -3.95
C ARG A 171 -4.84 -1.62 -4.92
N LEU A 172 -3.75 -2.24 -4.49
CA LEU A 172 -3.01 -3.19 -5.31
C LEU A 172 -3.89 -4.38 -5.71
N ALA A 173 -4.59 -4.98 -4.76
CA ALA A 173 -5.51 -6.08 -5.04
C ALA A 173 -6.61 -5.66 -6.02
N MET A 174 -7.18 -4.46 -5.86
CA MET A 174 -8.15 -3.89 -6.81
C MET A 174 -7.56 -3.72 -8.21
N PHE A 175 -6.35 -3.13 -8.35
CA PHE A 175 -5.68 -2.99 -9.65
C PHE A 175 -5.49 -4.33 -10.32
N LEU A 176 -4.92 -5.31 -9.62
CA LEU A 176 -4.66 -6.65 -10.17
C LEU A 176 -5.96 -7.36 -10.54
N ASN A 177 -7.01 -7.23 -9.74
CA ASN A 177 -8.34 -7.79 -10.03
C ASN A 177 -8.96 -7.16 -11.29
N GLN A 178 -8.84 -5.85 -11.49
CA GLN A 178 -9.35 -5.21 -12.72
C GLN A 178 -8.50 -5.59 -13.94
N ILE A 179 -7.17 -5.61 -13.80
CA ILE A 179 -6.24 -5.97 -14.88
C ILE A 179 -6.45 -7.42 -15.34
N PHE A 180 -6.53 -8.38 -14.40
CA PHE A 180 -6.57 -9.82 -14.71
C PHE A 180 -7.96 -10.46 -14.64
N GLY A 181 -8.92 -9.82 -13.97
CA GLY A 181 -10.27 -10.36 -13.80
C GLY A 181 -11.00 -10.54 -15.13
N ARG A 182 -11.80 -11.59 -15.29
CA ARG A 182 -12.56 -11.82 -16.52
C ARG A 182 -13.55 -10.65 -16.71
N HIS A 183 -13.64 -10.06 -17.90
CA HIS A 183 -14.71 -9.10 -18.21
C HIS A 183 -16.06 -9.81 -18.04
N HIS A 184 -16.70 -9.63 -16.91
CA HIS A 184 -18.14 -9.74 -16.76
C HIS A 184 -18.58 -8.41 -16.18
N ASN A 185 -19.42 -7.69 -16.92
CA ASN A 185 -20.23 -6.61 -16.36
C ASN A 185 -20.98 -7.14 -15.13
N ARG A 186 -20.47 -6.90 -13.92
CA ARG A 186 -21.23 -6.65 -12.69
C ARG A 186 -20.33 -6.55 -11.46
N VAL A 187 -20.36 -5.37 -10.86
CA VAL A 187 -20.43 -5.08 -9.42
C VAL A 187 -19.49 -5.89 -8.52
N VAL A 188 -18.48 -5.19 -8.01
CA VAL A 188 -17.63 -5.51 -6.86
C VAL A 188 -18.37 -6.31 -5.78
N ARG A 189 -18.16 -7.63 -5.77
CA ARG A 189 -18.39 -8.52 -4.62
C ARG A 189 -17.41 -9.70 -4.67
N SER A 190 -16.19 -9.51 -4.18
CA SER A 190 -15.41 -10.60 -3.57
C SER A 190 -14.14 -10.08 -2.88
N ILE A 191 -14.30 -9.25 -1.84
CA ILE A 191 -13.26 -9.15 -0.79
C ILE A 191 -13.85 -9.59 0.58
N VAL A 192 -15.12 -10.01 0.61
CA VAL A 192 -15.81 -10.39 1.84
C VAL A 192 -16.72 -11.61 1.60
N ASP A 193 -16.14 -12.77 1.27
CA ASP A 193 -16.90 -14.01 1.43
C ASP A 193 -15.98 -15.14 1.92
N PRO A 194 -16.13 -15.61 3.18
CA PRO A 194 -15.35 -16.72 3.72
C PRO A 194 -15.69 -18.08 3.08
N SER A 195 -16.73 -18.17 2.25
CA SER A 195 -17.26 -19.45 1.76
C SER A 195 -16.46 -20.08 0.61
N THR A 196 -15.47 -19.39 0.02
CA THR A 196 -14.73 -19.92 -1.14
C THR A 196 -13.62 -20.93 -0.79
N MET A 197 -13.41 -21.26 0.49
CA MET A 197 -12.40 -22.24 0.94
C MET A 197 -12.93 -23.67 1.17
N ALA A 198 -14.18 -23.96 0.83
CA ALA A 198 -14.77 -25.28 1.07
C ALA A 198 -15.49 -25.84 -0.15
N GLN A 199 -14.79 -26.05 -1.27
CA GLN A 199 -15.28 -26.91 -2.35
C GLN A 199 -14.16 -27.31 -3.34
N GLU A 200 -13.16 -28.04 -2.87
CA GLU A 200 -12.35 -28.91 -3.73
C GLU A 200 -12.09 -30.21 -2.97
N HIS A 201 -13.03 -31.16 -3.03
CA HIS A 201 -12.79 -32.59 -2.91
C HIS A 201 -14.09 -33.31 -3.29
N ASP A 202 -14.19 -33.69 -4.56
CA ASP A 202 -14.62 -35.02 -5.01
C ASP A 202 -14.80 -35.03 -6.54
N VAL A 203 -13.74 -35.44 -7.23
CA VAL A 203 -13.81 -35.91 -8.62
C VAL A 203 -13.16 -37.28 -8.68
N ALA A 204 -13.98 -38.33 -8.73
CA ALA A 204 -13.67 -39.67 -9.22
C ALA A 204 -15.00 -40.39 -9.41
N ALA A 205 -15.29 -41.20 -10.43
CA ALA A 205 -14.82 -41.49 -11.78
C ALA A 205 -15.98 -42.31 -12.42
N PRO A 206 -16.12 -42.43 -13.75
CA PRO A 206 -17.28 -43.09 -14.35
C PRO A 206 -17.12 -44.62 -14.37
N SER A 207 -18.23 -45.32 -14.19
CA SER A 207 -18.44 -46.73 -14.58
C SER A 207 -19.77 -46.84 -15.30
#